data_AF-A0A947Z9G6-F1
#
_entry.id   AF-A0A947Z9G6-F1
#
_cell.length_a   1.000
_cell.length_b   1.000
_cell.length_c   1.000
_cell.angle_alpha   90.00
_cell.angle_beta   90.00
_cell.angle_gamma   90.00
#
_symmetry.space_group_name_H-M   'P 1'
#
loop_
_entity.id
_entity.type
_entity.pdbx_description
1 polymer ?
#
loop_
_entity_poly.entity_id
_entity_poly.type
_entity_poly.pdbx_seq_one_letter_code
_entity_poly.pdbx_strand_id
1 'polypeptide(L)'
;MKYIPCCLLIFLALSITSCSNNESNGTGPIYEPDAEDLDDDGLPRRGFEVQVPVITGTEEYIIDLAQWDIPDTGTDATRTTANLQAAVDWAHDEGYTRVVLPEGNYLVSEDVNDIYQGGIDIYGDTEFVFSEGAVLTMDTNDKWNYCVLRLNGDNIVVRDGVIVGDRDTHVFTPRENDGGTAHDEGHGICVWGNSNVLIDNMEIKDLTGDGALVLDATDITFTNNMIFNNRRQGISIVGGVRIAVQDNEIHHINGTAPQFGIDIEGPGRVDEDILIQNNNFHHNAGGDIVNATGENVYILDNVMEQGEGSTYTDGPIVSWHKTHNIIARNTITMVDGSANGRLGYIQYSGGGDKGHNRATYVHENVCNSCGMYMYKSSQADVRRNQFLGYFMAFSEFVNVILIDNLVTYSEDHPNLRYCWSYRFNDVTGFASGNLLGEDLEEIPLSETEPYTLQCVLDGW
;
A
#
# COMPACT_ATOMS: atom_id res chain seq x y z
N MET A 1 -46.70 9.77 -3.54
CA MET A 1 -47.73 9.51 -4.59
C MET A 1 -47.06 9.70 -5.95
N LYS A 2 -46.85 8.58 -6.65
CA LYS A 2 -46.61 8.42 -8.10
C LYS A 2 -45.61 9.37 -8.80
N TYR A 3 -44.38 8.87 -8.91
CA TYR A 3 -43.53 9.06 -10.08
C TYR A 3 -44.13 8.31 -11.28
N ILE A 4 -44.08 8.93 -12.47
CA ILE A 4 -44.18 8.25 -13.77
C ILE A 4 -43.02 8.75 -14.64
N PRO A 5 -42.31 7.84 -15.34
CA PRO A 5 -41.07 8.10 -16.06
C PRO A 5 -41.33 8.41 -17.55
N CYS A 6 -40.36 9.03 -18.23
CA CYS A 6 -40.26 8.85 -19.69
C CYS A 6 -38.83 9.08 -20.20
N CYS A 7 -38.42 8.14 -21.03
CA CYS A 7 -37.15 7.97 -21.72
C CYS A 7 -36.71 9.20 -22.54
N LEU A 8 -35.40 9.34 -22.73
CA LEU A 8 -34.87 9.69 -24.05
C LEU A 8 -33.47 9.07 -24.23
N LEU A 9 -33.42 7.95 -24.96
CA LEU A 9 -32.23 7.50 -25.67
C LEU A 9 -31.96 8.50 -26.81
N ILE A 10 -30.76 9.04 -26.88
CA ILE A 10 -30.27 9.74 -28.07
C ILE A 10 -29.22 8.85 -28.73
N PHE A 11 -29.66 8.14 -29.77
CA PHE A 11 -28.79 7.61 -30.82
C PHE A 11 -28.39 8.78 -31.73
N LEU A 12 -27.11 9.12 -31.78
CA LEU A 12 -26.59 10.01 -32.82
C LEU A 12 -25.92 9.17 -33.90
N ALA A 13 -26.66 8.93 -34.99
CA ALA A 13 -26.12 8.40 -36.23
C ALA A 13 -25.52 9.55 -37.04
N LEU A 14 -24.22 9.49 -37.29
CA LEU A 14 -23.52 10.34 -38.26
C LEU A 14 -22.84 9.43 -39.28
N SER A 15 -23.46 9.33 -40.44
CA SER A 15 -22.94 8.70 -41.64
C SER A 15 -22.84 9.75 -42.74
N ILE A 16 -21.64 10.14 -43.17
CA ILE A 16 -21.13 10.44 -44.54
C ILE A 16 -19.71 11.03 -44.35
N THR A 17 -18.63 10.75 -45.09
CA THR A 17 -18.41 10.30 -46.47
C THR A 17 -16.99 9.73 -46.58
N SER A 18 -16.83 8.71 -47.41
CA SER A 18 -15.56 8.17 -47.91
C SER A 18 -14.78 9.22 -48.72
N CYS A 19 -13.52 9.43 -48.38
CA CYS A 19 -12.48 9.91 -49.28
C CYS A 19 -11.33 8.90 -49.27
N SER A 20 -11.07 8.30 -50.42
CA SER A 20 -9.98 7.38 -50.70
C SER A 20 -8.63 8.11 -50.88
N ASN A 21 -7.57 7.37 -50.55
CA ASN A 21 -6.14 7.54 -50.91
C ASN A 21 -5.32 8.51 -50.06
N ASN A 22 -4.52 7.96 -49.15
CA ASN A 22 -3.13 7.65 -49.46
C ASN A 22 -2.58 6.68 -48.40
N GLU A 23 -2.04 5.54 -48.85
CA GLU A 23 -1.10 4.76 -48.06
C GLU A 23 0.11 5.64 -47.74
N SER A 24 0.20 6.12 -46.49
CA SER A 24 1.47 6.48 -45.90
C SER A 24 1.97 5.26 -45.14
N ASN A 25 3.04 4.63 -45.64
CA ASN A 25 3.94 3.86 -44.79
C ASN A 25 4.45 4.81 -43.70
N GLY A 26 3.75 4.83 -42.57
CA GLY A 26 4.11 5.53 -41.37
C GLY A 26 4.43 4.49 -40.32
N THR A 27 5.71 4.37 -39.99
CA THR A 27 6.16 3.87 -38.69
C THR A 27 5.24 4.49 -37.62
N GLY A 28 4.52 3.66 -36.86
CA GLY A 28 3.77 4.13 -35.69
C GLY A 28 4.70 4.93 -34.77
N PRO A 29 4.18 5.85 -33.94
CA PRO A 29 5.01 6.58 -33.01
C PRO A 29 5.71 5.57 -32.10
N ILE A 30 7.04 5.50 -32.18
CA ILE A 30 7.87 4.88 -31.15
C ILE A 30 7.67 5.76 -29.93
N TYR A 31 6.82 5.29 -29.02
CA TYR A 31 6.61 5.94 -27.73
C TYR A 31 7.83 5.57 -26.88
N GLU A 32 8.89 6.37 -26.97
CA GLU A 32 10.01 6.29 -26.03
C GLU A 32 9.47 6.67 -24.64
N PRO A 33 9.82 5.96 -23.56
CA PRO A 33 9.40 6.33 -22.22
C PRO A 33 9.95 7.72 -21.86
N ASP A 34 9.28 8.39 -20.91
CA ASP A 34 9.77 9.66 -20.40
C ASP A 34 11.18 9.50 -19.84
N ALA A 35 12.06 10.47 -20.12
CA ALA A 35 13.44 10.42 -19.64
C ALA A 35 13.47 10.57 -18.10
N GLU A 36 14.13 9.62 -17.43
CA GLU A 36 14.31 9.61 -15.98
C GLU A 36 15.78 9.89 -15.62
N ASP A 37 16.01 10.49 -14.45
CA ASP A 37 17.36 10.63 -13.87
C ASP A 37 17.75 9.30 -13.22
N LEU A 38 18.50 8.47 -13.94
CA LEU A 38 18.87 7.13 -13.48
C LEU A 38 20.19 7.14 -12.67
N ASP A 39 20.29 6.25 -11.70
CA ASP A 39 21.55 5.91 -11.05
C ASP A 39 22.43 5.01 -11.94
N ASP A 40 23.60 4.64 -11.43
CA ASP A 40 24.58 3.83 -12.19
C ASP A 40 24.07 2.40 -12.48
N ASP A 41 23.06 1.94 -11.73
CA ASP A 41 22.43 0.63 -11.88
C ASP A 41 21.19 0.69 -12.82
N GLY A 42 20.78 1.89 -13.23
CA GLY A 42 19.66 2.13 -14.13
C GLY A 42 18.31 2.25 -13.44
N LEU A 43 18.29 2.50 -12.13
CA LEU A 43 17.09 2.82 -11.36
C LEU A 43 16.87 4.33 -11.27
N PRO A 44 15.62 4.82 -11.31
CA PRO A 44 15.34 6.23 -11.08
C PRO A 44 15.86 6.70 -9.72
N ARG A 45 16.57 7.83 -9.71
CA ARG A 45 16.99 8.49 -8.47
C ARG A 45 15.77 9.09 -7.80
N ARG A 46 15.62 8.83 -6.50
CA ARG A 46 14.58 9.45 -5.68
C ARG A 46 14.77 10.97 -5.66
N GLY A 47 13.84 11.69 -6.29
CA GLY A 47 13.87 13.15 -6.46
C GLY A 47 13.12 13.95 -5.39
N PHE A 48 12.62 13.29 -4.34
CA PHE A 48 11.87 13.92 -3.26
C PHE A 48 12.48 13.56 -1.90
N GLU A 49 12.24 14.40 -0.89
CA GLU A 49 12.57 14.13 0.51
C GLU A 49 11.34 14.36 1.38
N VAL A 50 11.10 13.46 2.34
CA VAL A 50 10.01 13.60 3.31
C VAL A 50 10.48 14.51 4.44
N GLN A 51 9.76 15.59 4.69
CA GLN A 51 10.10 16.48 5.80
C GLN A 51 9.77 15.81 7.14
N VAL A 52 10.72 15.86 8.06
CA VAL A 52 10.50 15.40 9.45
C VAL A 52 9.99 16.56 10.31
N PRO A 53 9.19 16.30 11.36
CA PRO A 53 8.79 17.32 12.32
C PRO A 53 10.00 18.03 12.94
N VAL A 54 9.89 19.35 13.14
CA VAL A 54 10.84 20.19 13.85
C VAL A 54 10.13 20.84 15.04
N ILE A 55 10.14 20.15 16.18
CA ILE A 55 9.61 20.67 17.44
C ILE A 55 10.66 21.59 18.08
N THR A 56 10.35 22.87 18.22
CA THR A 56 11.33 23.89 18.68
C THR A 56 11.24 24.19 20.18
N GLY A 57 10.12 23.90 20.81
CA GLY A 57 9.97 24.03 22.26
C GLY A 57 10.62 22.86 23.00
N THR A 58 10.99 23.13 24.26
CA THR A 58 11.60 22.14 25.16
C THR A 58 10.78 21.88 26.41
N GLU A 59 9.63 22.54 26.54
CA GLU A 59 8.77 22.40 27.73
C GLU A 59 8.06 21.05 27.66
N GLU A 60 8.22 20.26 28.73
CA GLU A 60 7.68 18.92 28.85
C GLU A 60 6.61 18.88 29.94
N TYR A 61 5.48 18.26 29.62
CA TYR A 61 4.43 17.93 30.57
C TYR A 61 4.20 16.42 30.63
N ILE A 62 4.45 15.82 31.78
CA ILE A 62 3.99 14.47 32.09
C ILE A 62 2.57 14.59 32.65
N ILE A 63 1.60 13.93 32.01
CA ILE A 63 0.19 14.02 32.38
C ILE A 63 0.01 13.56 33.84
N ASP A 64 -0.48 14.45 34.70
CA ASP A 64 -0.75 14.15 36.11
C ASP A 64 -2.13 13.49 36.27
N LEU A 65 -2.14 12.16 36.30
CA LEU A 65 -3.36 11.37 36.41
C LEU A 65 -4.23 11.75 37.62
N ALA A 66 -3.60 12.11 38.75
CA ALA A 66 -4.33 12.45 39.97
C ALA A 66 -4.93 13.86 39.90
N GLN A 67 -4.22 14.80 39.28
CA GLN A 67 -4.75 16.16 39.03
C GLN A 67 -5.99 16.12 38.15
N TRP A 68 -5.96 15.31 37.10
CA TRP A 68 -7.02 15.24 36.10
C TRP A 68 -8.07 14.17 36.38
N ASP A 69 -7.90 13.35 37.42
CA ASP A 69 -8.77 12.18 37.72
C ASP A 69 -8.91 11.24 36.51
N ILE A 70 -7.78 10.90 35.87
CA ILE A 70 -7.74 10.02 34.70
C ILE A 70 -7.60 8.56 35.16
N PRO A 71 -8.58 7.68 34.88
CA PRO A 71 -8.43 6.25 35.08
C PRO A 71 -7.36 5.64 34.14
N ASP A 72 -6.53 4.76 34.69
CA ASP A 72 -5.37 4.12 34.02
C ASP A 72 -5.40 2.58 34.17
N THR A 73 -6.56 2.03 34.52
CA THR A 73 -6.77 0.60 34.78
C THR A 73 -7.64 -0.09 33.73
N GLY A 74 -7.87 0.56 32.59
CA GLY A 74 -8.73 0.05 31.52
C GLY A 74 -10.21 0.08 31.89
N THR A 75 -10.66 1.11 32.61
CA THR A 75 -12.06 1.27 33.05
C THR A 75 -12.56 2.67 32.79
N ASP A 76 -13.88 2.84 32.73
CA ASP A 76 -14.55 4.14 32.66
C ASP A 76 -14.06 4.99 31.47
N ALA A 77 -14.35 4.48 30.27
CA ALA A 77 -13.84 5.03 29.03
C ALA A 77 -14.22 6.49 28.81
N THR A 78 -15.48 6.85 29.11
CA THR A 78 -15.98 8.22 28.99
C THR A 78 -15.20 9.19 29.88
N ARG A 79 -14.94 8.83 31.15
CA ARG A 79 -14.16 9.69 32.05
C ARG A 79 -12.70 9.76 31.63
N THR A 80 -12.12 8.63 31.23
CA THR A 80 -10.73 8.57 30.74
C THR A 80 -10.54 9.47 29.53
N THR A 81 -11.39 9.37 28.50
CA THR A 81 -11.32 10.24 27.31
C THR A 81 -11.47 11.70 27.68
N ALA A 82 -12.51 12.08 28.41
CA ALA A 82 -12.78 13.48 28.72
C ALA A 82 -11.64 14.12 29.54
N ASN A 83 -11.12 13.41 30.53
CA ASN A 83 -10.08 13.94 31.41
C ASN A 83 -8.69 13.89 30.78
N LEU A 84 -8.40 12.87 29.96
CA LEU A 84 -7.16 12.80 29.20
C LEU A 84 -7.11 13.90 28.13
N GLN A 85 -8.21 14.11 27.41
CA GLN A 85 -8.31 15.22 26.45
C GLN A 85 -8.13 16.57 27.16
N ALA A 86 -8.79 16.79 28.31
CA ALA A 86 -8.62 18.02 29.06
C ALA A 86 -7.18 18.28 29.51
N ALA A 87 -6.42 17.23 29.82
CA ALA A 87 -4.99 17.34 30.14
C ALA A 87 -4.15 17.73 28.92
N VAL A 88 -4.45 17.16 27.75
CA VAL A 88 -3.80 17.50 26.47
C VAL A 88 -4.14 18.94 26.05
N ASP A 89 -5.41 19.34 26.13
CA ASP A 89 -5.89 20.70 25.84
C ASP A 89 -5.14 21.73 26.70
N TRP A 90 -5.06 21.46 28.01
CA TRP A 90 -4.34 22.33 28.94
C TRP A 90 -2.85 22.39 28.64
N ALA A 91 -2.22 21.25 28.31
CA ALA A 91 -0.81 21.23 27.97
C ALA A 91 -0.51 22.07 26.72
N HIS A 92 -1.40 22.00 25.72
CA HIS A 92 -1.32 22.84 24.53
C HIS A 92 -1.48 24.33 24.87
N ASP A 93 -2.50 24.71 25.66
CA ASP A 93 -2.77 26.10 26.06
C ASP A 93 -1.62 26.73 26.85
N GLU A 94 -0.91 25.93 27.66
CA GLU A 94 0.28 26.37 28.41
C GLU A 94 1.58 26.35 27.57
N GLY A 95 1.52 25.87 26.33
CA GLY A 95 2.63 25.87 25.40
C GLY A 95 3.66 24.75 25.63
N TYR A 96 3.25 23.64 26.25
CA TYR A 96 4.08 22.43 26.29
C TYR A 96 4.17 21.82 24.89
N THR A 97 5.39 21.52 24.47
CA THR A 97 5.66 20.94 23.14
C THR A 97 6.02 19.47 23.22
N ARG A 98 6.26 18.93 24.42
CA ARG A 98 6.38 17.51 24.68
C ARG A 98 5.36 17.10 25.73
N VAL A 99 4.44 16.22 25.37
CA VAL A 99 3.39 15.72 26.27
C VAL A 99 3.58 14.22 26.45
N VAL A 100 3.71 13.78 27.69
CA VAL A 100 4.03 12.39 28.03
C VAL A 100 2.84 11.72 28.71
N LEU A 101 2.32 10.65 28.10
CA LEU A 101 1.35 9.75 28.70
C LEU A 101 2.10 8.79 29.65
N PRO A 102 1.83 8.81 30.98
CA PRO A 102 2.51 7.90 31.90
C PRO A 102 2.08 6.44 31.70
N GLU A 103 2.78 5.52 32.37
CA GLU A 103 2.42 4.09 32.40
C GLU A 103 0.95 3.91 32.83
N GLY A 104 0.21 3.06 32.12
CA GLY A 104 -1.20 2.84 32.39
C GLY A 104 -1.96 2.23 31.22
N ASN A 105 -3.15 1.71 31.50
CA ASN A 105 -4.10 1.24 30.49
C ASN A 105 -5.26 2.24 30.39
N TYR A 106 -5.29 3.01 29.30
CA TYR A 106 -6.25 4.08 29.07
C TYR A 106 -7.31 3.61 28.08
N LEU A 107 -8.51 3.34 28.59
CA LEU A 107 -9.65 2.98 27.77
C LEU A 107 -10.31 4.26 27.26
N VAL A 108 -10.45 4.45 25.95
CA VAL A 108 -11.02 5.67 25.37
C VAL A 108 -12.29 5.39 24.56
N SER A 109 -13.25 6.30 24.68
CA SER A 109 -14.56 6.22 24.03
C SER A 109 -15.30 7.55 24.14
N GLU A 110 -15.53 8.19 22.99
CA GLU A 110 -16.43 9.34 22.83
C GLU A 110 -17.53 9.02 21.81
N ASP A 111 -18.79 8.99 22.22
CA ASP A 111 -19.92 8.80 21.31
C ASP A 111 -20.17 10.11 20.53
N VAL A 112 -19.55 10.23 19.34
CA VAL A 112 -19.61 11.45 18.53
C VAL A 112 -20.90 11.52 17.73
N ASN A 113 -21.29 10.41 17.07
CA ASN A 113 -22.52 10.30 16.31
C ASN A 113 -22.90 8.83 16.05
N ASP A 114 -24.01 8.62 15.32
CA ASP A 114 -24.57 7.29 15.03
C ASP A 114 -23.58 6.30 14.37
N ILE A 115 -22.53 6.79 13.68
CA ILE A 115 -21.58 5.94 12.95
C ILE A 115 -20.14 6.02 13.45
N TYR A 116 -19.81 6.94 14.35
CA TYR A 116 -18.43 7.26 14.71
C TYR A 116 -18.20 7.26 16.23
N GLN A 117 -17.18 6.51 16.68
CA GLN A 117 -16.62 6.56 18.03
C GLN A 117 -15.29 7.33 18.04
N GLY A 118 -15.13 8.30 18.93
CA GLY A 118 -13.92 9.10 19.10
C GLY A 118 -12.99 8.57 20.19
N GLY A 119 -11.70 8.78 20.00
CA GLY A 119 -10.65 8.62 21.00
C GLY A 119 -10.17 9.98 21.51
N ILE A 120 -8.87 10.28 21.40
CA ILE A 120 -8.29 11.59 21.77
C ILE A 120 -7.63 12.28 20.57
N ASP A 121 -7.48 13.59 20.67
CA ASP A 121 -6.81 14.46 19.71
C ASP A 121 -5.44 14.90 20.21
N ILE A 122 -4.44 14.89 19.32
CA ILE A 122 -3.12 15.50 19.53
C ILE A 122 -2.98 16.74 18.66
N TYR A 123 -2.69 17.88 19.27
CA TYR A 123 -2.53 19.14 18.57
C TYR A 123 -1.19 19.26 17.83
N GLY A 124 -1.12 20.18 16.88
CA GLY A 124 0.11 20.54 16.19
C GLY A 124 1.24 21.02 17.12
N ASP A 125 2.46 21.03 16.59
CA ASP A 125 3.69 21.43 17.29
C ASP A 125 3.95 20.62 18.58
N THR A 126 3.53 19.35 18.60
CA THR A 126 3.57 18.47 19.77
C THR A 126 4.32 17.17 19.50
N GLU A 127 5.22 16.82 20.41
CA GLU A 127 5.75 15.47 20.58
C GLU A 127 4.94 14.75 21.66
N PHE A 128 4.06 13.82 21.26
CA PHE A 128 3.29 12.97 22.15
C PHE A 128 4.01 11.64 22.39
N VAL A 129 4.46 11.42 23.63
CA VAL A 129 5.30 10.28 24.00
C VAL A 129 4.57 9.39 24.97
N PHE A 130 4.55 8.10 24.71
CA PHE A 130 4.07 7.10 25.64
C PHE A 130 5.23 6.67 26.55
N SER A 131 5.00 6.63 27.86
CA SER A 131 5.93 5.96 28.77
C SER A 131 5.88 4.45 28.55
N GLU A 132 6.97 3.74 28.88
CA GLU A 132 6.99 2.28 28.86
C GLU A 132 5.79 1.71 29.63
N GLY A 133 5.00 0.84 28.99
CA GLY A 133 3.79 0.26 29.58
C GLY A 133 2.52 1.11 29.44
N ALA A 134 2.57 2.27 28.78
CA ALA A 134 1.37 3.05 28.44
C ALA A 134 0.65 2.45 27.22
N VAL A 135 -0.65 2.19 27.37
CA VAL A 135 -1.51 1.57 26.35
C VAL A 135 -2.79 2.38 26.19
N LEU A 136 -3.10 2.80 24.96
CA LEU A 136 -4.35 3.48 24.62
C LEU A 136 -5.27 2.51 23.85
N THR A 137 -6.43 2.19 24.42
CA THR A 137 -7.34 1.16 23.90
C THR A 137 -8.70 1.74 23.58
N MET A 138 -9.25 1.46 22.40
CA MET A 138 -10.64 1.77 22.08
C MET A 138 -11.59 0.87 22.89
N ASP A 139 -12.60 1.47 23.52
CA ASP A 139 -13.64 0.70 24.21
C ASP A 139 -14.51 -0.11 23.24
N THR A 140 -15.05 -1.22 23.73
CA THR A 140 -16.00 -2.05 22.97
C THR A 140 -17.16 -1.19 22.47
N ASN A 141 -17.35 -1.14 21.16
CA ASN A 141 -18.44 -0.39 20.56
C ASN A 141 -19.07 -1.13 19.37
N ASP A 142 -20.08 -0.51 18.76
CA ASP A 142 -20.82 -1.00 17.60
C ASP A 142 -20.81 -0.01 16.43
N LYS A 143 -19.91 0.99 16.47
CA LYS A 143 -19.84 2.04 15.45
C LYS A 143 -19.12 1.54 14.22
N TRP A 144 -19.48 2.12 13.06
CA TRP A 144 -18.87 1.72 11.80
C TRP A 144 -17.43 2.19 11.67
N ASN A 145 -17.17 3.37 12.23
CA ASN A 145 -15.91 4.07 12.17
C ASN A 145 -15.48 4.46 13.58
N TYR A 146 -14.18 4.46 13.83
CA TYR A 146 -13.61 5.11 14.98
C TYR A 146 -12.18 5.57 14.71
N CYS A 147 -11.66 6.43 15.57
CA CYS A 147 -10.24 6.71 15.62
C CYS A 147 -9.74 6.71 17.07
N VAL A 148 -8.71 5.93 17.39
CA VAL A 148 -8.14 5.91 18.74
C VAL A 148 -7.34 7.18 19.03
N LEU A 149 -6.50 7.59 18.08
CA LEU A 149 -5.67 8.78 18.17
C LEU A 149 -5.79 9.60 16.87
N ARG A 150 -6.40 10.79 16.94
CA ARG A 150 -6.49 11.70 15.80
C ARG A 150 -5.45 12.82 15.91
N LEU A 151 -4.81 13.14 14.80
CA LEU A 151 -3.87 14.26 14.73
C LEU A 151 -4.59 15.53 14.26
N ASN A 152 -4.41 16.62 14.99
CA ASN A 152 -5.10 17.90 14.78
C ASN A 152 -4.09 19.06 14.67
N GLY A 153 -3.53 19.22 13.47
CA GLY A 153 -2.50 20.22 13.17
C GLY A 153 -1.28 19.62 12.50
N ASP A 154 -0.25 20.43 12.31
CA ASP A 154 0.98 20.02 11.64
C ASP A 154 2.12 19.86 12.66
N ASN A 155 3.25 19.30 12.22
CA ASN A 155 4.46 19.22 13.02
C ASN A 155 4.26 18.37 14.29
N ILE A 156 3.90 17.10 14.11
CA ILE A 156 3.53 16.19 15.22
C ILE A 156 4.45 14.97 15.23
N VAL A 157 4.90 14.57 16.42
CA VAL A 157 5.56 13.29 16.66
C VAL A 157 4.70 12.46 17.60
N VAL A 158 4.47 11.19 17.28
CA VAL A 158 3.83 10.20 18.18
C VAL A 158 4.77 9.00 18.31
N ARG A 159 5.17 8.63 19.54
CA ARG A 159 6.12 7.53 19.72
C ARG A 159 6.06 6.76 21.04
N ASP A 160 6.71 5.59 21.02
CA ASP A 160 7.03 4.70 22.15
C ASP A 160 5.82 3.99 22.81
N GLY A 161 4.69 3.92 22.11
CA GLY A 161 3.40 3.54 22.69
C GLY A 161 2.73 2.34 22.07
N VAL A 162 1.64 1.90 22.72
CA VAL A 162 0.74 0.86 22.21
C VAL A 162 -0.65 1.45 21.98
N ILE A 163 -1.16 1.27 20.76
CA ILE A 163 -2.54 1.57 20.39
C ILE A 163 -3.26 0.24 20.10
N VAL A 164 -4.42 0.06 20.72
CA VAL A 164 -5.22 -1.16 20.61
C VAL A 164 -6.65 -0.80 20.19
N GLY A 165 -7.18 -1.48 19.17
CA GLY A 165 -8.59 -1.39 18.81
C GLY A 165 -9.48 -2.34 19.61
N ASP A 166 -10.76 -2.35 19.27
CA ASP A 166 -11.74 -3.21 19.92
C ASP A 166 -12.05 -4.50 19.13
N ARG A 167 -11.25 -4.86 18.11
CA ARG A 167 -11.47 -5.95 17.13
C ARG A 167 -12.17 -7.19 17.70
N ASP A 168 -11.65 -7.73 18.80
CA ASP A 168 -12.12 -9.01 19.36
C ASP A 168 -13.44 -8.88 20.13
N THR A 169 -13.75 -7.66 20.57
CA THR A 169 -14.95 -7.33 21.36
C THR A 169 -16.01 -6.58 20.55
N HIS A 170 -15.65 -6.06 19.38
CA HIS A 170 -16.49 -5.20 18.55
C HIS A 170 -17.83 -5.86 18.22
N VAL A 171 -18.90 -5.08 18.31
CA VAL A 171 -20.26 -5.56 18.04
C VAL A 171 -20.63 -5.22 16.59
N PHE A 172 -20.39 -6.17 15.69
CA PHE A 172 -20.74 -6.05 14.28
C PHE A 172 -22.26 -6.09 14.07
N THR A 173 -22.85 -4.95 13.69
CA THR A 173 -24.29 -4.81 13.46
C THR A 173 -24.60 -4.56 11.97
N PRO A 174 -25.78 -4.99 11.47
CA PRO A 174 -26.14 -4.70 10.08
C PRO A 174 -26.44 -3.22 9.86
N ARG A 175 -25.84 -2.61 8.83
CA ARG A 175 -26.18 -1.25 8.40
C ARG A 175 -27.60 -1.19 7.83
N GLU A 176 -28.40 -0.17 8.19
CA GLU A 176 -29.83 -0.12 7.84
C GLU A 176 -30.14 -0.11 6.33
N ASN A 177 -29.26 0.49 5.52
CA ASN A 177 -29.49 0.72 4.08
C ASN A 177 -29.13 -0.49 3.20
N ASP A 178 -28.09 -1.26 3.54
CA ASP A 178 -27.54 -2.33 2.70
C ASP A 178 -27.34 -3.68 3.43
N GLY A 179 -27.51 -3.71 4.76
CA GLY A 179 -27.32 -4.92 5.58
C GLY A 179 -25.87 -5.39 5.67
N GLY A 180 -24.89 -4.57 5.21
CA GLY A 180 -23.47 -4.84 5.41
C GLY A 180 -23.15 -4.97 6.89
N THR A 181 -22.05 -5.65 7.21
CA THR A 181 -21.57 -5.90 8.59
C THR A 181 -20.05 -5.76 8.70
N ALA A 182 -19.42 -5.06 7.75
CA ALA A 182 -17.97 -4.99 7.63
C ALA A 182 -17.30 -4.26 8.81
N HIS A 183 -17.86 -3.11 9.24
CA HIS A 183 -17.30 -2.21 10.27
C HIS A 183 -15.79 -2.07 10.10
N ASP A 184 -15.40 -1.57 8.94
CA ASP A 184 -14.09 -1.67 8.34
C ASP A 184 -13.35 -0.32 8.32
N GLU A 185 -13.81 0.62 9.16
CA GLU A 185 -13.32 2.02 9.24
C GLU A 185 -12.90 2.38 10.68
N GLY A 186 -12.54 1.40 11.50
CA GLY A 186 -11.97 1.64 12.84
C GLY A 186 -10.45 1.74 12.77
N HIS A 187 -9.90 2.92 13.01
CA HIS A 187 -8.50 3.23 12.80
C HIS A 187 -7.71 3.46 14.10
N GLY A 188 -6.45 3.06 14.12
CA GLY A 188 -5.53 3.33 15.23
C GLY A 188 -5.12 4.80 15.28
N ILE A 189 -4.43 5.25 14.23
CA ILE A 189 -3.98 6.65 14.10
C ILE A 189 -4.58 7.27 12.84
N CYS A 190 -5.26 8.41 13.00
CA CYS A 190 -5.80 9.18 11.88
C CYS A 190 -4.94 10.41 11.61
N VAL A 191 -4.27 10.39 10.46
CA VAL A 191 -3.49 11.48 9.89
C VAL A 191 -4.32 12.11 8.78
N TRP A 192 -5.18 13.07 9.14
CA TRP A 192 -6.09 13.73 8.22
C TRP A 192 -5.75 15.21 8.03
N GLY A 193 -5.30 15.58 6.83
CA GLY A 193 -5.01 16.97 6.51
C GLY A 193 -3.75 17.51 7.17
N ASN A 194 -2.91 16.63 7.73
CA ASN A 194 -1.70 17.01 8.47
C ASN A 194 -0.49 17.12 7.54
N SER A 195 0.49 17.91 7.97
CA SER A 195 1.83 18.01 7.38
C SER A 195 2.94 17.80 8.41
N ASN A 196 4.07 17.22 8.00
CA ASN A 196 5.25 16.98 8.84
C ASN A 196 4.88 16.14 10.08
N VAL A 197 4.64 14.85 9.88
CA VAL A 197 4.28 13.91 10.96
C VAL A 197 5.29 12.78 11.03
N LEU A 198 5.68 12.40 12.25
CA LEU A 198 6.47 11.21 12.53
C LEU A 198 5.70 10.29 13.49
N ILE A 199 5.46 9.07 13.05
CA ILE A 199 4.96 7.96 13.87
C ILE A 199 6.10 6.97 14.05
N ASP A 200 6.65 6.87 15.26
CA ASP A 200 7.91 6.15 15.52
C ASP A 200 7.78 5.18 16.69
N ASN A 201 8.33 3.97 16.57
CA ASN A 201 8.43 3.01 17.67
C ASN A 201 7.07 2.72 18.36
N MET A 202 6.01 2.54 17.57
CA MET A 202 4.66 2.21 18.06
C MET A 202 4.30 0.74 17.82
N GLU A 203 3.51 0.15 18.73
CA GLU A 203 2.69 -1.02 18.44
C GLU A 203 1.25 -0.58 18.11
N ILE A 204 0.72 -0.97 16.95
CA ILE A 204 -0.62 -0.58 16.50
C ILE A 204 -1.40 -1.83 16.08
N LYS A 205 -2.36 -2.25 16.91
CA LYS A 205 -2.95 -3.59 16.78
C LYS A 205 -4.42 -3.73 17.14
N ASP A 206 -5.02 -4.82 16.66
CA ASP A 206 -6.38 -5.24 16.98
C ASP A 206 -7.45 -4.21 16.56
N LEU A 207 -7.23 -3.54 15.42
CA LEU A 207 -8.19 -2.59 14.84
C LEU A 207 -9.27 -3.31 13.99
N THR A 208 -10.49 -2.76 13.98
CA THR A 208 -11.57 -3.25 13.10
C THR A 208 -11.43 -2.82 11.64
N GLY A 209 -10.67 -1.75 11.40
CA GLY A 209 -10.22 -1.27 10.09
C GLY A 209 -8.70 -1.30 9.98
N ASP A 210 -8.09 -0.13 9.82
CA ASP A 210 -6.68 0.03 9.47
C ASP A 210 -5.83 0.44 10.67
N GLY A 211 -4.56 0.03 10.72
CA GLY A 211 -3.63 0.51 11.75
C GLY A 211 -3.47 2.03 11.71
N ALA A 212 -3.20 2.58 10.53
CA ALA A 212 -3.17 4.02 10.31
C ALA A 212 -3.89 4.42 9.01
N LEU A 213 -4.56 5.57 9.05
CA LEU A 213 -5.15 6.21 7.88
C LEU A 213 -4.43 7.54 7.60
N VAL A 214 -3.82 7.64 6.43
CA VAL A 214 -3.28 8.87 5.86
C VAL A 214 -4.28 9.40 4.84
N LEU A 215 -4.91 10.54 5.14
CA LEU A 215 -5.95 11.15 4.32
C LEU A 215 -5.61 12.61 4.02
N ASP A 216 -5.41 12.94 2.74
CA ASP A 216 -5.09 14.30 2.29
C ASP A 216 -3.91 14.94 3.06
N ALA A 217 -2.84 14.19 3.27
CA ALA A 217 -1.73 14.56 4.14
C ALA A 217 -0.40 14.58 3.39
N THR A 218 0.61 15.24 3.97
CA THR A 218 1.88 15.45 3.28
C THR A 218 3.06 15.37 4.25
N ASP A 219 4.22 14.89 3.79
CA ASP A 219 5.41 14.79 4.64
C ASP A 219 5.17 13.93 5.90
N ILE A 220 4.78 12.67 5.68
CA ILE A 220 4.42 11.73 6.75
C ILE A 220 5.44 10.58 6.78
N THR A 221 5.99 10.31 7.95
CA THR A 221 6.93 9.20 8.18
C THR A 221 6.37 8.22 9.19
N PHE A 222 6.33 6.93 8.82
CA PHE A 222 6.13 5.80 9.71
C PHE A 222 7.44 5.02 9.81
N THR A 223 8.03 4.94 11.00
CA THR A 223 9.27 4.17 11.19
C THR A 223 9.35 3.39 12.49
N ASN A 224 10.08 2.27 12.50
CA ASN A 224 10.27 1.39 13.65
C ASN A 224 8.96 0.89 14.29
N ASN A 225 7.84 0.86 13.56
CA ASN A 225 6.55 0.45 14.12
C ASN A 225 6.31 -1.06 13.91
N MET A 226 5.52 -1.63 14.81
CA MET A 226 4.92 -2.96 14.67
C MET A 226 3.41 -2.80 14.47
N ILE A 227 2.90 -3.08 13.27
CA ILE A 227 1.50 -2.85 12.90
C ILE A 227 0.88 -4.19 12.55
N PHE A 228 -0.07 -4.67 13.37
CA PHE A 228 -0.51 -6.05 13.22
C PHE A 228 -1.89 -6.41 13.73
N ASN A 229 -2.39 -7.56 13.27
CA ASN A 229 -3.71 -8.09 13.62
C ASN A 229 -4.85 -7.09 13.40
N ASN A 230 -4.68 -6.17 12.44
CA ASN A 230 -5.74 -5.26 12.01
C ASN A 230 -6.60 -5.95 10.96
N ARG A 231 -7.89 -5.64 10.95
CA ARG A 231 -8.85 -6.38 10.11
C ARG A 231 -8.72 -6.04 8.63
N ARG A 232 -8.50 -4.77 8.30
CA ARG A 232 -8.57 -4.27 6.92
C ARG A 232 -7.19 -3.97 6.34
N GLN A 233 -6.42 -3.03 6.87
CA GLN A 233 -5.05 -2.74 6.39
C GLN A 233 -4.07 -2.54 7.55
N GLY A 234 -2.77 -2.61 7.26
CA GLY A 234 -1.75 -2.02 8.13
C GLY A 234 -1.79 -0.49 8.04
N ILE A 235 -1.51 0.06 6.86
CA ILE A 235 -1.55 1.51 6.57
C ILE A 235 -2.33 1.77 5.28
N SER A 236 -3.30 2.68 5.33
CA SER A 236 -4.01 3.20 4.16
C SER A 236 -3.48 4.59 3.80
N ILE A 237 -3.11 4.80 2.54
CA ILE A 237 -2.69 6.08 1.96
C ILE A 237 -3.73 6.52 0.94
N VAL A 238 -4.44 7.60 1.25
CA VAL A 238 -5.62 8.09 0.54
C VAL A 238 -5.47 9.61 0.32
N GLY A 239 -4.68 10.00 -0.67
CA GLY A 239 -4.28 11.38 -0.90
C GLY A 239 -2.99 11.78 -0.18
N GLY A 240 -1.97 10.92 -0.19
CA GLY A 240 -0.68 11.16 0.48
C GLY A 240 0.40 11.67 -0.47
N VAL A 241 1.11 12.74 -0.09
CA VAL A 241 2.25 13.27 -0.86
C VAL A 241 3.52 13.29 0.00
N ARG A 242 4.65 12.80 -0.52
CA ARG A 242 5.92 12.69 0.25
C ARG A 242 5.71 11.86 1.51
N ILE A 243 5.45 10.57 1.31
CA ILE A 243 5.21 9.62 2.40
C ILE A 243 6.40 8.67 2.50
N ALA A 244 6.89 8.41 3.71
CA ALA A 244 7.90 7.41 4.01
C ALA A 244 7.33 6.35 4.96
N VAL A 245 7.36 5.09 4.56
CA VAL A 245 7.08 3.93 5.42
C VAL A 245 8.36 3.10 5.45
N GLN A 246 9.13 3.21 6.52
CA GLN A 246 10.49 2.67 6.59
C GLN A 246 10.79 1.90 7.86
N ASP A 247 11.48 0.76 7.75
CA ASP A 247 11.97 0.01 8.91
C ASP A 247 10.83 -0.46 9.87
N ASN A 248 9.66 -0.80 9.33
CA ASN A 248 8.51 -1.30 10.10
C ASN A 248 8.34 -2.82 9.96
N GLU A 249 7.65 -3.43 10.92
CA GLU A 249 7.12 -4.80 10.85
C GLU A 249 5.60 -4.73 10.67
N ILE A 250 5.07 -5.18 9.52
CA ILE A 250 3.64 -5.12 9.21
C ILE A 250 3.12 -6.51 8.93
N HIS A 251 2.30 -7.03 9.84
CA HIS A 251 1.98 -8.46 9.82
C HIS A 251 0.58 -8.86 10.28
N HIS A 252 0.17 -10.08 9.93
CA HIS A 252 -1.08 -10.67 10.37
C HIS A 252 -2.31 -9.80 10.03
N ILE A 253 -2.27 -9.03 8.94
CA ILE A 253 -3.45 -8.26 8.49
C ILE A 253 -4.46 -9.23 7.87
N ASN A 254 -5.61 -9.37 8.52
CA ASN A 254 -6.67 -10.31 8.11
C ASN A 254 -8.00 -9.96 8.80
N GLY A 255 -9.14 -10.20 8.15
CA GLY A 255 -10.48 -10.11 8.75
C GLY A 255 -11.54 -9.46 7.87
N THR A 256 -11.19 -8.45 7.07
CA THR A 256 -12.06 -7.82 6.07
C THR A 256 -11.24 -7.29 4.91
N ALA A 257 -11.70 -7.49 3.68
CA ALA A 257 -10.98 -7.04 2.48
C ALA A 257 -10.67 -5.52 2.56
N PRO A 258 -9.50 -5.05 2.07
CA PRO A 258 -8.56 -5.79 1.21
C PRO A 258 -7.46 -6.64 1.90
N GLN A 259 -7.12 -6.41 3.18
CA GLN A 259 -6.16 -7.21 3.99
C GLN A 259 -4.67 -7.09 3.60
N PHE A 260 -4.26 -5.97 3.01
CA PHE A 260 -2.88 -5.64 2.68
C PHE A 260 -2.12 -5.00 3.85
N GLY A 261 -0.79 -5.16 3.84
CA GLY A 261 0.09 -4.41 4.73
C GLY A 261 -0.02 -2.89 4.48
N ILE A 262 0.13 -2.47 3.23
CA ILE A 262 -0.02 -1.08 2.79
C ILE A 262 -0.94 -1.01 1.57
N ASP A 263 -1.89 -0.08 1.60
CA ASP A 263 -2.83 0.19 0.51
C ASP A 263 -2.79 1.66 0.09
N ILE A 264 -2.38 1.91 -1.15
CA ILE A 264 -2.38 3.23 -1.79
C ILE A 264 -3.59 3.29 -2.73
N GLU A 265 -4.70 3.84 -2.23
CA GLU A 265 -5.98 3.92 -2.95
C GLU A 265 -6.74 5.22 -2.63
N GLY A 266 -6.36 6.30 -3.30
CA GLY A 266 -7.02 7.62 -3.24
C GLY A 266 -7.71 8.01 -4.54
N PRO A 267 -8.79 7.33 -4.99
CA PRO A 267 -9.45 7.68 -6.24
C PRO A 267 -9.97 9.12 -6.22
N GLY A 268 -9.48 9.94 -7.16
CA GLY A 268 -9.79 11.37 -7.23
C GLY A 268 -8.94 12.25 -6.31
N ARG A 269 -7.93 11.67 -5.66
CA ARG A 269 -6.91 12.35 -4.85
C ARG A 269 -5.53 12.16 -5.48
N VAL A 270 -4.53 12.80 -4.91
CA VAL A 270 -3.13 12.70 -5.36
C VAL A 270 -2.36 11.84 -4.37
N ASP A 271 -1.92 10.68 -4.84
CA ASP A 271 -0.95 9.83 -4.16
C ASP A 271 0.36 9.91 -4.94
N GLU A 272 1.38 10.56 -4.38
CA GLU A 272 2.62 10.83 -5.11
C GLU A 272 3.83 10.88 -4.17
N ASP A 273 5.02 10.54 -4.69
CA ASP A 273 6.28 10.63 -3.95
C ASP A 273 6.24 9.77 -2.67
N ILE A 274 6.10 8.46 -2.85
CA ILE A 274 5.93 7.52 -1.74
C ILE A 274 7.14 6.59 -1.70
N LEU A 275 7.76 6.45 -0.53
CA LEU A 275 8.87 5.55 -0.25
C LEU A 275 8.40 4.47 0.74
N ILE A 276 8.45 3.22 0.31
CA ILE A 276 8.23 2.03 1.14
C ILE A 276 9.52 1.24 1.15
N GLN A 277 10.29 1.32 2.25
CA GLN A 277 11.64 0.79 2.28
C GLN A 277 12.01 0.02 3.55
N ASN A 278 12.81 -1.05 3.43
CA ASN A 278 13.35 -1.81 4.57
C ASN A 278 12.27 -2.34 5.54
N ASN A 279 11.04 -2.56 5.08
CA ASN A 279 10.00 -3.12 5.95
C ASN A 279 10.03 -4.65 5.90
N ASN A 280 9.59 -5.26 7.00
CA ASN A 280 9.33 -6.69 7.10
C ASN A 280 7.82 -6.94 7.06
N PHE A 281 7.34 -7.55 5.99
CA PHE A 281 5.95 -7.93 5.82
C PHE A 281 5.79 -9.43 5.98
N HIS A 282 4.84 -9.86 6.81
CA HIS A 282 4.50 -11.29 6.87
C HIS A 282 3.10 -11.61 7.35
N HIS A 283 2.56 -12.75 6.91
CA HIS A 283 1.23 -13.22 7.33
C HIS A 283 0.08 -12.25 6.98
N ASN A 284 0.25 -11.40 5.98
CA ASN A 284 -0.82 -10.53 5.48
C ASN A 284 -1.69 -11.30 4.49
N ALA A 285 -3.00 -11.30 4.68
CA ALA A 285 -3.90 -12.20 3.95
C ALA A 285 -4.28 -11.67 2.54
N GLY A 286 -4.26 -10.36 2.31
CA GLY A 286 -4.52 -9.75 1.01
C GLY A 286 -3.29 -9.81 0.11
N GLY A 287 -2.20 -9.30 0.65
CA GLY A 287 -0.88 -9.08 0.04
C GLY A 287 -0.09 -8.17 0.97
N ASP A 288 1.07 -7.71 0.55
CA ASP A 288 1.91 -6.84 1.40
C ASP A 288 1.77 -5.38 1.00
N ILE A 289 1.82 -5.09 -0.30
CA ILE A 289 1.67 -3.74 -0.84
C ILE A 289 0.73 -3.78 -2.05
N VAL A 290 -0.27 -2.90 -2.03
CA VAL A 290 -1.11 -2.63 -3.20
C VAL A 290 -1.06 -1.14 -3.56
N ASN A 291 -0.81 -0.86 -4.84
CA ASN A 291 -0.80 0.50 -5.38
C ASN A 291 -1.83 0.68 -6.50
N ALA A 292 -2.97 1.28 -6.16
CA ALA A 292 -4.08 1.53 -7.07
C ALA A 292 -4.03 2.91 -7.76
N THR A 293 -3.47 3.91 -7.08
CA THR A 293 -3.53 5.32 -7.52
C THR A 293 -2.21 6.07 -7.47
N GLY A 294 -1.19 5.53 -6.81
CA GLY A 294 0.08 6.19 -6.54
C GLY A 294 0.99 6.34 -7.76
N GLU A 295 1.59 7.52 -7.89
CA GLU A 295 2.65 7.80 -8.85
C GLU A 295 3.98 8.07 -8.13
N ASN A 296 5.10 7.77 -8.80
CA ASN A 296 6.44 7.91 -8.21
C ASN A 296 6.63 7.13 -6.90
N VAL A 297 6.14 5.88 -6.87
CA VAL A 297 6.19 4.99 -5.70
C VAL A 297 7.44 4.12 -5.74
N TYR A 298 8.29 4.24 -4.72
CA TYR A 298 9.51 3.48 -4.52
C TYR A 298 9.25 2.35 -3.51
N ILE A 299 9.32 1.10 -3.96
CA ILE A 299 9.19 -0.11 -3.14
C ILE A 299 10.56 -0.78 -3.12
N LEU A 300 11.34 -0.49 -2.08
CA LEU A 300 12.78 -0.78 -2.05
C LEU A 300 13.18 -1.65 -0.87
N ASP A 301 14.06 -2.63 -1.07
CA ASP A 301 14.78 -3.28 0.04
C ASP A 301 13.86 -3.94 1.10
N ASN A 302 12.61 -4.28 0.76
CA ASN A 302 11.67 -4.89 1.69
C ASN A 302 11.81 -6.42 1.71
N VAL A 303 11.45 -7.02 2.84
CA VAL A 303 11.26 -8.48 2.98
C VAL A 303 9.77 -8.77 3.04
N MET A 304 9.29 -9.66 2.19
CA MET A 304 7.88 -10.04 2.06
C MET A 304 7.77 -11.56 2.13
N GLU A 305 7.27 -12.07 3.25
CA GLU A 305 7.11 -13.50 3.48
C GLU A 305 5.64 -13.85 3.69
N GLN A 306 5.10 -14.78 2.91
CA GLN A 306 3.71 -15.25 3.12
C GLN A 306 3.42 -15.59 4.59
N GLY A 307 4.40 -16.21 5.27
CA GLY A 307 4.26 -16.65 6.65
C GLY A 307 3.64 -18.04 6.76
N GLU A 308 4.08 -18.82 7.75
CA GLU A 308 3.57 -20.17 7.96
C GLU A 308 2.09 -20.14 8.34
N GLY A 309 1.26 -20.89 7.61
CA GLY A 309 -0.18 -21.00 7.88
C GLY A 309 -1.03 -19.80 7.42
N SER A 310 -0.42 -18.76 6.86
CA SER A 310 -1.13 -17.69 6.16
C SER A 310 -1.28 -18.02 4.67
N THR A 311 -2.24 -17.38 3.99
CA THR A 311 -2.44 -17.48 2.54
C THR A 311 -2.65 -16.10 1.96
N TYR A 312 -2.00 -15.78 0.84
CA TYR A 312 -2.33 -14.59 0.07
C TYR A 312 -3.60 -14.79 -0.75
N THR A 313 -4.47 -13.79 -0.70
CA THR A 313 -5.65 -13.70 -1.56
C THR A 313 -5.25 -13.20 -2.96
N ASP A 314 -4.29 -12.27 -3.03
CA ASP A 314 -3.68 -11.76 -4.27
C ASP A 314 -2.15 -11.95 -4.26
N GLY A 315 -1.32 -10.97 -4.66
CA GLY A 315 0.14 -11.06 -4.64
C GLY A 315 0.77 -10.22 -3.51
N PRO A 316 2.01 -10.52 -3.10
CA PRO A 316 2.80 -9.64 -2.23
C PRO A 316 2.84 -8.19 -2.72
N ILE A 317 3.11 -7.98 -4.02
CA ILE A 317 3.07 -6.66 -4.65
C ILE A 317 2.02 -6.64 -5.77
N VAL A 318 1.05 -5.74 -5.65
CA VAL A 318 0.00 -5.51 -6.63
C VAL A 318 0.03 -4.06 -7.08
N SER A 319 -0.04 -3.81 -8.39
CA SER A 319 -0.26 -2.45 -8.90
C SER A 319 -1.21 -2.39 -10.09
N TRP A 320 -1.77 -1.21 -10.37
CA TRP A 320 -2.53 -0.95 -11.60
C TRP A 320 -1.65 -0.29 -12.64
N HIS A 321 -1.93 -0.55 -13.92
CA HIS A 321 -1.09 -0.03 -15.01
C HIS A 321 -1.01 1.50 -15.11
N LYS A 322 -1.94 2.23 -14.48
CA LYS A 322 -1.96 3.70 -14.44
C LYS A 322 -1.08 4.29 -13.32
N THR A 323 -0.48 3.43 -12.51
CA THR A 323 0.45 3.82 -11.45
C THR A 323 1.87 3.78 -11.97
N HIS A 324 2.75 4.54 -11.31
CA HIS A 324 4.18 4.51 -11.61
C HIS A 324 4.97 3.96 -10.42
N ASN A 325 5.72 2.88 -10.66
CA ASN A 325 6.37 2.10 -9.62
C ASN A 325 7.86 1.87 -9.94
N ILE A 326 8.68 1.99 -8.90
CA ILE A 326 10.08 1.57 -8.86
C ILE A 326 10.19 0.47 -7.80
N ILE A 327 10.26 -0.78 -8.26
CA ILE A 327 10.26 -1.98 -7.40
C ILE A 327 11.65 -2.58 -7.45
N ALA A 328 12.45 -2.42 -6.40
CA ALA A 328 13.81 -2.92 -6.44
C ALA A 328 14.37 -3.50 -5.14
N ARG A 329 15.25 -4.50 -5.29
CA ARG A 329 15.99 -5.13 -4.20
C ARG A 329 15.11 -5.71 -3.09
N ASN A 330 13.86 -6.05 -3.40
CA ASN A 330 12.98 -6.73 -2.46
C ASN A 330 13.25 -8.23 -2.46
N THR A 331 13.07 -8.87 -1.30
CA THR A 331 13.02 -10.34 -1.19
C THR A 331 11.58 -10.76 -0.95
N ILE A 332 11.02 -11.52 -1.89
CA ILE A 332 9.60 -11.89 -1.92
C ILE A 332 9.49 -13.40 -1.89
N THR A 333 8.74 -13.95 -0.94
CA THR A 333 8.59 -15.40 -0.76
C THR A 333 7.12 -15.78 -0.70
N MET A 334 6.67 -16.58 -1.66
CA MET A 334 5.37 -17.23 -1.62
C MET A 334 5.55 -18.73 -1.36
N VAL A 335 4.79 -19.27 -0.42
CA VAL A 335 4.77 -20.72 -0.14
C VAL A 335 3.68 -21.38 -0.96
N ASP A 336 2.51 -20.75 -1.02
CA ASP A 336 1.35 -21.18 -1.79
C ASP A 336 1.06 -20.21 -2.94
N GLY A 337 0.10 -20.57 -3.78
CA GLY A 337 -0.43 -19.62 -4.77
C GLY A 337 -1.61 -18.83 -4.19
N SER A 338 -1.91 -17.71 -4.84
CA SER A 338 -3.14 -16.96 -4.62
C SER A 338 -4.16 -17.22 -5.73
N ALA A 339 -5.22 -16.41 -5.78
CA ALA A 339 -6.18 -16.45 -6.89
C ALA A 339 -5.51 -16.26 -8.27
N ASN A 340 -4.32 -15.62 -8.31
CA ASN A 340 -3.57 -15.35 -9.54
C ASN A 340 -2.35 -16.28 -9.74
N GLY A 341 -2.24 -17.34 -8.94
CA GLY A 341 -1.07 -18.21 -8.90
C GLY A 341 0.04 -17.65 -8.02
N ARG A 342 1.30 -18.03 -8.28
CA ARG A 342 2.45 -17.58 -7.47
C ARG A 342 3.09 -16.32 -8.03
N LEU A 343 2.33 -15.23 -8.12
CA LEU A 343 2.82 -13.94 -8.60
C LEU A 343 3.30 -13.09 -7.43
N GLY A 344 4.63 -12.98 -7.27
CA GLY A 344 5.26 -12.08 -6.31
C GLY A 344 5.04 -10.60 -6.67
N TYR A 345 4.92 -10.32 -7.97
CA TYR A 345 4.47 -9.04 -8.49
C TYR A 345 3.43 -9.21 -9.61
N ILE A 346 2.31 -8.52 -9.52
CA ILE A 346 1.30 -8.45 -10.59
C ILE A 346 0.92 -6.99 -10.89
N GLN A 347 0.89 -6.65 -12.18
CA GLN A 347 0.30 -5.42 -12.67
C GLN A 347 -1.06 -5.70 -13.33
N TYR A 348 -2.14 -5.21 -12.72
CA TYR A 348 -3.48 -5.25 -13.29
C TYR A 348 -3.68 -4.19 -14.38
N SER A 349 -4.39 -4.59 -15.43
CA SER A 349 -4.79 -3.67 -16.50
C SER A 349 -6.11 -4.05 -17.17
N GLY A 350 -6.97 -3.07 -17.39
CA GLY A 350 -8.12 -3.18 -18.28
C GLY A 350 -7.77 -2.97 -19.76
N GLY A 351 -6.52 -2.60 -20.06
CA GLY A 351 -6.10 -2.03 -21.34
C GLY A 351 -6.46 -0.55 -21.48
N GLY A 352 -6.17 0.00 -22.66
CA GLY A 352 -6.38 1.42 -22.94
C GLY A 352 -5.19 2.29 -22.53
N ASP A 353 -5.44 3.58 -22.36
CA ASP A 353 -4.40 4.56 -22.05
C ASP A 353 -3.83 4.35 -20.64
N LYS A 354 -2.49 4.30 -20.55
CA LYS A 354 -1.73 4.21 -19.31
C LYS A 354 -1.87 5.49 -18.47
N GLY A 355 -2.16 6.63 -19.12
CA GLY A 355 -2.31 7.93 -18.46
C GLY A 355 -0.99 8.66 -18.21
N HIS A 356 0.14 7.96 -18.30
CA HIS A 356 1.49 8.52 -18.29
C HIS A 356 2.41 7.67 -19.20
N ASN A 357 3.59 8.18 -19.51
CA ASN A 357 4.56 7.51 -20.38
C ASN A 357 5.85 7.07 -19.65
N ARG A 358 5.85 7.18 -18.33
CA ARG A 358 6.93 6.67 -17.46
C ARG A 358 6.97 5.14 -17.46
N ALA A 359 8.18 4.58 -17.45
CA ALA A 359 8.39 3.13 -17.37
C ALA A 359 8.20 2.60 -15.94
N THR A 360 7.63 1.41 -15.79
CA THR A 360 7.66 0.70 -14.50
C THR A 360 9.01 -0.01 -14.37
N TYR A 361 9.74 0.24 -13.27
CA TYR A 361 11.05 -0.37 -13.04
C TYR A 361 10.92 -1.54 -12.06
N VAL A 362 11.43 -2.72 -12.45
CA VAL A 362 11.46 -3.92 -11.60
C VAL A 362 12.89 -4.45 -11.60
N HIS A 363 13.72 -4.10 -10.62
CA HIS A 363 15.16 -4.38 -10.66
C HIS A 363 15.65 -5.17 -9.44
N GLU A 364 16.51 -6.16 -9.65
CA GLU A 364 17.28 -6.79 -8.55
C GLU A 364 16.43 -7.41 -7.43
N ASN A 365 15.17 -7.73 -7.70
CA ASN A 365 14.33 -8.42 -6.73
C ASN A 365 14.65 -9.92 -6.72
N VAL A 366 14.53 -10.55 -5.55
CA VAL A 366 14.63 -12.01 -5.39
C VAL A 366 13.25 -12.54 -5.04
N CYS A 367 12.65 -13.27 -5.98
CA CYS A 367 11.34 -13.90 -5.87
C CYS A 367 11.52 -15.40 -5.62
N ASN A 368 11.33 -15.84 -4.38
CA ASN A 368 11.41 -17.24 -3.97
C ASN A 368 10.06 -17.94 -4.15
N SER A 369 10.03 -18.97 -4.99
CA SER A 369 8.84 -19.73 -5.36
C SER A 369 7.73 -18.89 -6.00
N CYS A 370 8.07 -17.72 -6.55
CA CYS A 370 7.11 -16.83 -7.19
C CYS A 370 7.70 -16.11 -8.40
N GLY A 371 6.83 -15.48 -9.17
CA GLY A 371 7.12 -14.85 -10.46
C GLY A 371 6.52 -13.46 -10.60
N MET A 372 6.44 -12.99 -11.84
CA MET A 372 5.76 -11.74 -12.15
C MET A 372 4.88 -11.82 -13.40
N TYR A 373 3.85 -10.98 -13.44
CA TYR A 373 3.00 -10.82 -14.62
C TYR A 373 2.55 -9.38 -14.81
N MET A 374 2.77 -8.85 -16.01
CA MET A 374 2.26 -7.55 -16.42
C MET A 374 1.53 -7.69 -17.76
N TYR A 375 0.40 -7.01 -17.94
CA TYR A 375 -0.37 -7.16 -19.17
C TYR A 375 -1.13 -5.90 -19.58
N LYS A 376 -1.52 -5.83 -20.86
CA LYS A 376 -2.32 -4.78 -21.49
C LYS A 376 -1.83 -3.37 -21.14
N SER A 377 -0.54 -3.14 -21.28
CA SER A 377 0.11 -1.89 -20.89
C SER A 377 1.38 -1.64 -21.71
N SER A 378 2.18 -0.68 -21.30
CA SER A 378 3.42 -0.32 -21.96
C SER A 378 4.48 0.17 -20.97
N GLN A 379 5.71 0.25 -21.44
CA GLN A 379 6.87 0.81 -20.74
C GLN A 379 7.19 0.06 -19.45
N ALA A 380 8.01 -0.98 -19.54
CA ALA A 380 8.58 -1.66 -18.39
C ALA A 380 10.07 -1.87 -18.58
N ASP A 381 10.83 -1.66 -17.51
CA ASP A 381 12.26 -1.92 -17.47
C ASP A 381 12.54 -2.92 -16.34
N VAL A 382 12.85 -4.16 -16.73
CA VAL A 382 12.95 -5.31 -15.83
C VAL A 382 14.35 -5.91 -15.93
N ARG A 383 15.15 -5.75 -14.88
CA ARG A 383 16.57 -6.12 -14.90
C ARG A 383 17.04 -6.86 -13.67
N ARG A 384 17.96 -7.81 -13.87
CA ARG A 384 18.74 -8.43 -12.78
C ARG A 384 17.90 -9.06 -11.67
N ASN A 385 16.63 -9.38 -11.93
CA ASN A 385 15.78 -10.07 -10.97
C ASN A 385 16.05 -11.57 -10.98
N GLN A 386 15.73 -12.23 -9.87
CA GLN A 386 15.78 -13.68 -9.73
C GLN A 386 14.38 -14.22 -9.44
N PHE A 387 13.75 -14.88 -10.41
CA PHE A 387 12.45 -15.56 -10.25
C PHE A 387 12.69 -17.05 -10.07
N LEU A 388 12.81 -17.46 -8.81
CA LEU A 388 13.27 -18.78 -8.44
C LEU A 388 12.06 -19.72 -8.30
N GLY A 389 11.87 -20.62 -9.27
CA GLY A 389 10.83 -21.66 -9.19
C GLY A 389 9.46 -21.28 -9.76
N TYR A 390 9.35 -20.17 -10.51
CA TYR A 390 8.11 -19.80 -11.20
C TYR A 390 8.37 -19.12 -12.55
N PHE A 391 7.68 -18.02 -12.89
CA PHE A 391 7.76 -17.43 -14.24
C PHE A 391 7.83 -15.91 -14.29
N MET A 392 8.32 -15.40 -15.41
CA MET A 392 8.13 -14.03 -15.86
C MET A 392 7.21 -14.02 -17.07
N ALA A 393 6.15 -13.20 -17.04
CA ALA A 393 5.17 -13.14 -18.11
C ALA A 393 4.77 -11.72 -18.50
N PHE A 394 4.53 -11.55 -19.80
CA PHE A 394 3.95 -10.35 -20.41
C PHE A 394 2.89 -10.73 -21.44
N SER A 395 1.78 -9.99 -21.48
CA SER A 395 0.73 -10.18 -22.48
C SER A 395 0.17 -8.84 -22.96
N GLU A 396 0.06 -8.64 -24.27
CA GLU A 396 -0.40 -7.40 -24.90
C GLU A 396 0.39 -6.20 -24.33
N PHE A 397 1.72 -6.27 -24.43
CA PHE A 397 2.60 -5.33 -23.74
C PHE A 397 3.58 -4.67 -24.70
N VAL A 398 3.62 -3.33 -24.68
CA VAL A 398 4.45 -2.55 -25.61
C VAL A 398 5.70 -2.04 -24.91
N ASN A 399 6.85 -2.27 -25.52
CA ASN A 399 8.16 -1.80 -25.07
C ASN A 399 8.55 -2.27 -23.66
N VAL A 400 8.87 -3.56 -23.53
CA VAL A 400 9.53 -4.12 -22.35
C VAL A 400 11.04 -4.23 -22.57
N ILE A 401 11.83 -3.78 -21.61
CA ILE A 401 13.28 -4.00 -21.55
C ILE A 401 13.55 -5.12 -20.56
N LEU A 402 14.18 -6.21 -21.03
CA LEU A 402 14.54 -7.38 -20.21
C LEU A 402 16.05 -7.61 -20.21
N ILE A 403 16.73 -7.31 -19.11
CA ILE A 403 18.21 -7.43 -19.06
C ILE A 403 18.66 -8.26 -17.87
N ASP A 404 19.46 -9.29 -18.13
CA ASP A 404 20.17 -10.08 -17.10
C ASP A 404 19.26 -10.67 -16.01
N ASN A 405 17.99 -10.97 -16.32
CA ASN A 405 17.10 -11.63 -15.37
C ASN A 405 17.36 -13.14 -15.34
N LEU A 406 17.27 -13.74 -14.17
CA LEU A 406 17.32 -15.18 -13.96
C LEU A 406 15.91 -15.71 -13.67
N VAL A 407 15.49 -16.72 -14.42
CA VAL A 407 14.30 -17.53 -14.09
C VAL A 407 14.75 -18.97 -13.89
N THR A 408 14.27 -19.63 -12.83
CA THR A 408 14.52 -21.06 -12.61
C THR A 408 13.22 -21.85 -12.57
N TYR A 409 13.32 -23.14 -12.86
CA TYR A 409 12.18 -24.04 -12.93
C TYR A 409 11.61 -24.34 -11.54
N SER A 410 10.29 -24.53 -11.47
CA SER A 410 9.66 -25.16 -10.31
C SER A 410 10.10 -26.63 -10.22
N GLU A 411 10.77 -27.02 -9.14
CA GLU A 411 11.08 -28.43 -8.87
C GLU A 411 9.80 -29.25 -8.59
N ASP A 412 8.75 -28.60 -8.10
CA ASP A 412 7.43 -29.20 -7.84
C ASP A 412 6.62 -29.48 -9.12
N HIS A 413 6.95 -28.79 -10.23
CA HIS A 413 6.24 -28.89 -11.51
C HIS A 413 7.17 -29.15 -12.71
N PRO A 414 7.92 -30.26 -12.71
CA PRO A 414 9.00 -30.51 -13.67
C PRO A 414 8.50 -30.71 -15.12
N ASN A 415 7.22 -31.06 -15.31
CA ASN A 415 6.63 -31.36 -16.62
C ASN A 415 6.23 -30.11 -17.44
N LEU A 416 6.31 -28.90 -16.88
CA LEU A 416 5.96 -27.65 -17.57
C LEU A 416 7.22 -26.81 -17.93
N ARG A 417 8.42 -27.37 -17.69
CA ARG A 417 9.74 -26.70 -17.69
C ARG A 417 9.93 -25.51 -18.65
N TYR A 418 9.81 -25.69 -19.95
CA TYR A 418 10.24 -24.65 -20.91
C TYR A 418 9.18 -23.57 -21.16
N CYS A 419 7.92 -23.98 -21.40
CA CYS A 419 6.80 -23.08 -21.68
C CYS A 419 6.32 -22.29 -20.44
N TRP A 420 6.74 -22.71 -19.25
CA TRP A 420 6.24 -22.12 -18.02
C TRP A 420 7.03 -20.88 -17.61
N SER A 421 8.33 -20.81 -17.88
CA SER A 421 9.29 -19.90 -17.22
C SER A 421 9.32 -18.48 -17.82
N TYR A 422 9.42 -18.33 -19.14
CA TYR A 422 9.22 -17.06 -19.83
C TYR A 422 7.96 -17.14 -20.66
N ARG A 423 7.11 -16.11 -20.64
CA ARG A 423 5.85 -16.10 -21.40
C ARG A 423 5.61 -14.75 -22.05
N PHE A 424 5.36 -14.80 -23.36
CA PHE A 424 5.10 -13.63 -24.17
C PHE A 424 3.89 -13.90 -25.05
N ASN A 425 2.94 -12.99 -25.02
CA ASN A 425 1.81 -12.97 -25.93
C ASN A 425 1.63 -11.55 -26.44
N ASP A 426 1.95 -11.27 -27.70
CA ASP A 426 1.83 -9.94 -28.31
C ASP A 426 2.67 -8.88 -27.57
N VAL A 427 3.99 -9.10 -27.53
CA VAL A 427 4.94 -8.27 -26.75
C VAL A 427 6.02 -7.66 -27.64
N THR A 428 6.24 -6.35 -27.55
CA THR A 428 7.39 -5.67 -28.18
C THR A 428 8.41 -5.21 -27.15
N GLY A 429 9.66 -5.04 -27.56
CA GLY A 429 10.72 -4.52 -26.70
C GLY A 429 12.10 -5.03 -27.03
N PHE A 430 12.97 -5.08 -26.03
CA PHE A 430 14.35 -5.50 -26.13
C PHE A 430 14.71 -6.48 -25.01
N ALA A 431 15.48 -7.52 -25.33
CA ALA A 431 15.98 -8.47 -24.35
C ALA A 431 17.46 -8.81 -24.58
N SER A 432 18.22 -8.96 -23.51
CA SER A 432 19.63 -9.37 -23.55
C SER A 432 20.07 -10.02 -22.22
N GLY A 433 20.91 -11.05 -22.29
CA GLY A 433 21.59 -11.62 -21.11
C GLY A 433 20.70 -12.39 -20.12
N ASN A 434 19.42 -12.62 -20.44
CA ASN A 434 18.49 -13.34 -19.58
C ASN A 434 18.84 -14.83 -19.51
N LEU A 435 18.65 -15.44 -18.34
CA LEU A 435 19.02 -16.82 -18.05
C LEU A 435 17.82 -17.67 -17.67
N LEU A 436 17.79 -18.90 -18.18
CA LEU A 436 16.90 -19.96 -17.74
C LEU A 436 17.71 -21.05 -17.04
N GLY A 437 17.72 -21.05 -15.71
CA GLY A 437 18.68 -21.85 -14.94
C GLY A 437 20.11 -21.37 -15.18
N GLU A 438 20.97 -22.23 -15.73
CA GLU A 438 22.37 -21.88 -16.05
C GLU A 438 22.56 -21.49 -17.52
N ASP A 439 21.51 -21.62 -18.34
CA ASP A 439 21.58 -21.43 -19.78
C ASP A 439 21.15 -20.01 -20.18
N LEU A 440 21.84 -19.43 -21.16
CA LEU A 440 21.44 -18.17 -21.78
C LEU A 440 20.18 -18.39 -22.61
N GLU A 441 19.12 -17.63 -22.32
CA GLU A 441 17.87 -17.66 -23.06
C GLU A 441 17.82 -16.49 -24.06
N GLU A 442 17.86 -16.83 -25.35
CA GLU A 442 17.76 -15.87 -26.44
C GLU A 442 16.28 -15.50 -26.69
N ILE A 443 15.81 -14.44 -26.01
CA ILE A 443 14.44 -13.95 -26.14
C ILE A 443 14.36 -12.97 -27.32
N PRO A 444 13.68 -13.31 -28.44
CA PRO A 444 13.74 -12.54 -29.68
C PRO A 444 12.73 -11.38 -29.70
N LEU A 445 12.73 -10.54 -28.66
CA LEU A 445 11.90 -9.33 -28.66
C LEU A 445 12.39 -8.34 -29.73
N SER A 446 11.43 -7.65 -30.35
CA SER A 446 11.66 -6.58 -31.30
C SER A 446 10.93 -5.33 -30.85
N GLU A 447 11.54 -4.17 -31.03
CA GLU A 447 10.92 -2.87 -30.74
C GLU A 447 9.68 -2.61 -31.60
N THR A 448 9.59 -3.20 -32.79
CA THR A 448 8.56 -2.90 -33.79
C THR A 448 7.61 -4.05 -34.09
N GLU A 449 8.08 -5.30 -34.01
CA GLU A 449 7.27 -6.48 -34.34
C GLU A 449 6.92 -7.24 -33.07
N PRO A 450 5.63 -7.43 -32.74
CA PRO A 450 5.25 -8.14 -31.54
C PRO A 450 5.64 -9.62 -31.62
N TYR A 451 6.12 -10.12 -30.49
CA TYR A 451 6.50 -11.50 -30.29
C TYR A 451 5.47 -12.23 -29.42
N THR A 452 5.08 -13.42 -29.87
CA THR A 452 4.31 -14.38 -29.09
C THR A 452 5.11 -15.66 -29.02
N LEU A 453 5.44 -16.09 -27.80
CA LEU A 453 6.05 -17.38 -27.56
C LEU A 453 4.96 -18.45 -27.71
N GLN A 454 4.90 -19.08 -28.87
CA GLN A 454 4.07 -20.26 -29.07
C GLN A 454 4.66 -21.41 -28.28
N CYS A 455 3.99 -21.75 -27.17
CA CYS A 455 4.23 -22.96 -26.44
C CYS A 455 3.76 -24.14 -27.30
N VAL A 456 4.62 -24.65 -28.18
CA VAL A 456 4.39 -25.96 -28.78
C VAL A 456 4.65 -26.96 -27.66
N LEU A 457 3.57 -27.49 -27.07
CA LEU A 457 3.66 -28.66 -26.22
C LEU A 457 4.21 -29.78 -27.09
N ASP A 458 5.51 -30.04 -27.01
CA ASP A 458 6.12 -31.20 -27.64
C ASP A 458 5.44 -32.46 -27.08
N GLY A 459 4.61 -33.09 -27.90
CA GLY A 459 4.10 -34.44 -27.69
C GLY A 459 2.96 -34.55 -26.68
N TRP A 460 1.75 -34.68 -27.21
CA TRP A 460 0.70 -35.51 -26.61
C TRP A 460 0.66 -36.87 -27.31
#